data_AF-A0A5K1F9Z1-F1
#
_entry.id   AF-A0A5K1F9Z1-F1
#
_cell.length_a   1.000
_cell.length_b   1.000
_cell.length_c   1.000
_cell.angle_alpha   90.00
_cell.angle_beta   90.00
_cell.angle_gamma   90.00
#
_symmetry.space_group_name_H-M   'P 1'
#
loop_
_entity.id
_entity.type
_entity.pdbx_description
1 polymer ?
#
loop_
_entity_poly.entity_id
_entity_poly.type
_entity_poly.pdbx_seq_one_letter_code
_entity_poly.pdbx_strand_id
1 'polypeptide(L)' 'MVLPPQAKKALFQESAKKLGNLIDPINLPSNLREFTGGQSQMSRLKCFIRVWSYIKDNNLQ' A
#
# COMPACT_ATOMS: atom_id res chain seq x y z
N MET A 1 -9.96 1.80 32.03
CA MET A 1 -8.85 2.75 31.75
C MET A 1 -9.21 3.55 30.50
N VAL A 2 -9.52 4.84 30.63
CA VAL A 2 -9.73 5.72 29.48
C VAL A 2 -8.39 6.27 29.03
N LEU A 3 -8.00 6.00 27.78
CA LEU A 3 -6.75 6.50 27.21
C LEU A 3 -6.74 8.04 27.21
N PRO A 4 -5.65 8.69 27.68
CA PRO A 4 -5.54 10.13 27.68
C PRO A 4 -5.65 10.69 26.24
N PRO A 5 -6.28 11.87 26.05
CA PRO A 5 -6.52 12.44 24.72
C PRO A 5 -5.25 12.56 23.85
N GLN A 6 -4.09 12.84 24.46
CA GLN A 6 -2.81 12.92 23.75
C GLN A 6 -2.36 11.57 23.18
N ALA A 7 -2.56 10.47 23.92
CA ALA A 7 -2.21 9.13 23.45
C ALA A 7 -3.08 8.70 22.26
N LYS A 8 -4.37 9.05 22.27
CA LYS A 8 -5.27 8.81 21.14
C LYS A 8 -4.83 9.57 19.88
N LYS A 9 -4.38 10.82 20.00
CA LYS A 9 -3.87 11.62 18.88
C LYS A 9 -2.58 11.03 18.29
N ALA A 10 -1.64 10.58 19.14
CA ALA A 10 -0.40 9.96 18.70
C ALA A 10 -0.65 8.65 17.91
N LEU A 11 -1.55 7.80 18.40
CA LEU A 11 -1.96 6.57 17.71
C LEU A 11 -2.60 6.85 16.35
N PHE A 12 -3.46 7.87 16.28
CA PHE A 12 -4.09 8.27 15.03
C PHE A 12 -3.06 8.82 14.03
N GLN A 13 -2.09 9.61 14.50
CA GLN A 13 -1.04 10.16 13.65
C GLN A 13 -0.08 9.08 13.13
N GLU A 14 0.25 8.09 13.96
CA GLU A 14 1.06 6.95 13.53
C GLU A 14 0.31 6.09 12.50
N SER A 15 -0.97 5.83 12.74
CA SER A 15 -1.84 5.09 11.82
C SER A 15 -1.98 5.80 10.49
N ALA A 16 -2.17 7.13 10.51
CA ALA A 16 -2.23 7.96 9.31
C ALA A 16 -0.90 7.97 8.54
N LYS A 17 0.24 8.04 9.22
CA LYS A 17 1.58 7.93 8.58
C LYS A 17 1.79 6.56 7.94
N LYS A 18 1.41 5.48 8.64
CA LYS A 18 1.48 4.11 8.11
C LYS A 18 0.58 3.96 6.89
N LEU A 19 -0.65 4.44 6.94
CA LEU A 19 -1.57 4.43 5.81
C LEU A 19 -1.05 5.27 4.65
N GLY A 20 -0.53 6.47 4.94
CA GLY A 20 0.15 7.34 3.99
C GLY A 20 1.23 6.59 3.22
N ASN A 21 2.15 5.93 3.92
CA ASN A 21 3.19 5.10 3.28
C ASN A 21 2.64 3.96 2.42
N LEU A 22 1.43 3.45 2.68
CA LEU A 22 0.82 2.39 1.86
C LEU A 22 0.15 2.94 0.61
N ILE A 23 -0.42 4.14 0.68
CA ILE A 23 -1.14 4.80 -0.42
C ILE A 23 -0.27 5.76 -1.22
N ASP A 24 0.92 6.10 -0.73
CA ASP A 24 1.87 6.99 -1.39
C ASP A 24 2.30 6.42 -2.74
N PRO A 25 2.17 7.19 -3.84
CA PRO A 25 2.57 6.74 -5.17
C PRO A 25 4.09 6.65 -5.26
N ILE A 26 4.60 5.43 -5.41
CA ILE A 26 6.03 5.21 -5.62
C ILE A 26 6.30 4.99 -7.11
N ASN A 27 7.46 5.46 -7.59
CA ASN A 27 7.93 5.16 -8.94
C ASN A 27 8.14 3.66 -9.07
N LEU A 28 7.47 3.07 -10.05
CA LEU A 28 7.58 1.64 -10.30
C LEU A 28 8.86 1.35 -11.11
N PRO A 29 9.62 0.30 -10.74
CA PRO A 29 10.67 -0.23 -11.61
C PRO A 29 10.06 -0.75 -12.92
N SER A 30 10.87 -0.77 -13.98
CA SER A 30 10.42 -1.07 -15.36
C SER A 30 9.64 -2.38 -15.47
N ASN A 31 10.10 -3.43 -14.80
CA ASN A 31 9.44 -4.74 -14.74
C ASN A 31 8.01 -4.67 -14.17
N LEU A 32 7.81 -3.88 -13.11
CA LEU A 32 6.48 -3.70 -12.52
C LEU A 32 5.62 -2.77 -13.36
N ARG A 33 6.21 -1.80 -14.08
CA ARG A 33 5.46 -0.92 -14.98
C ARG A 33 4.79 -1.70 -16.10
N GLU A 34 5.48 -2.68 -16.69
CA GLU A 34 4.91 -3.61 -17.67
C GLU A 34 3.78 -4.44 -17.05
N PHE A 35 4.04 -5.05 -15.89
CA PHE A 35 3.04 -5.83 -15.14
C PHE A 35 1.80 -5.02 -14.73
N THR A 36 1.99 -3.72 -14.50
CA THR A 36 0.93 -2.81 -14.04
C THR A 36 0.17 -2.14 -15.20
N GLY A 37 0.45 -2.53 -16.45
CA GLY A 37 -0.21 -1.99 -17.63
C GLY A 37 0.26 -0.59 -18.01
N GLY A 38 1.55 -0.30 -17.83
CA GLY A 38 2.20 0.95 -18.25
C GLY A 38 2.23 2.07 -17.20
N GLN A 39 1.69 1.85 -16.01
CA GLN A 39 1.66 2.83 -14.91
C GLN A 39 3.08 3.15 -14.42
N SER A 40 3.51 4.41 -14.52
CA SER A 40 4.84 4.87 -14.02
C SER A 40 4.91 4.93 -12.51
N GLN A 41 3.77 5.17 -11.86
CA GLN A 41 3.65 5.33 -10.43
C GLN A 41 2.45 4.55 -9.92
N MET A 42 2.61 3.87 -8.79
CA MET A 42 1.53 3.15 -8.13
C MET A 42 1.79 3.11 -6.63
N SER A 43 0.72 3.11 -5.84
CA SER A 43 0.86 2.93 -4.40
C SER A 43 1.25 1.50 -4.04
N ARG A 44 2.01 1.34 -2.94
CA ARG A 44 2.43 0.02 -2.45
C ARG A 44 1.24 -0.92 -2.27
N LEU A 45 0.13 -0.40 -1.73
CA LEU A 45 -1.10 -1.17 -1.54
C LEU A 45 -1.72 -1.63 -2.86
N LYS A 46 -1.79 -0.75 -3.87
CA LYS A 46 -2.35 -1.11 -5.19
C LYS A 46 -1.47 -2.14 -5.90
N CYS A 47 -0.15 -2.01 -5.81
CA CYS A 47 0.79 -2.99 -6.37
C CYS A 47 0.59 -4.36 -5.72
N PHE A 48 0.49 -4.40 -4.39
CA PHE A 48 0.26 -5.64 -3.64
C PHE A 48 -1.06 -6.32 -4.05
N ILE A 49 -2.17 -5.58 -4.11
CA ILE A 49 -3.47 -6.13 -4.49
C ILE A 49 -3.43 -6.70 -5.92
N ARG A 50 -2.78 -6.00 -6.86
CA ARG A 50 -2.68 -6.46 -8.26
C ARG A 50 -1.86 -7.76 -8.35
N VAL A 51 -0.70 -7.81 -7.69
CA VAL A 51 0.15 -9.03 -7.65
C VAL A 51 -0.60 -10.18 -6.98
N TRP A 52 -1.25 -9.93 -5.84
CA TRP A 52 -2.04 -10.93 -5.13
C TRP A 52 -3.19 -11.49 -5.98
N SER A 53 -3.93 -10.61 -6.65
CA SER A 53 -5.01 -11.01 -7.56
C SER A 53 -4.46 -11.84 -8.72
N TYR A 54 -3.30 -11.48 -9.27
CA TYR A 54 -2.66 -12.25 -10.34
C TYR A 54 -2.23 -13.64 -9.87
N ILE A 55 -1.64 -13.75 -8.67
CA ILE A 55 -1.28 -15.05 -8.07
C ILE A 55 -2.52 -15.93 -7.94
N LYS A 56 -3.64 -15.39 -7.45
CA LYS A 56 -4.88 -16.16 -7.33
C LYS A 56 -5.47 -16.57 -8.68
N ASP A 57 -5.55 -15.63 -9.62
CA ASP A 57 -6.16 -15.84 -10.94
C ASP A 57 -5.39 -16.89 -11.75
N ASN A 58 -4.07 -16.95 -11.57
CA ASN A 58 -3.19 -17.89 -12.26
C ASN A 58 -2.89 -19.16 -11.44
N ASN A 59 -3.52 -19.35 -10.26
CA ASN A 59 -3.26 -20.46 -9.35
C ASN A 59 -1.76 -20.67 -9.02
N LEU A 60 -1.03 -19.58 -8.81
CA LEU A 60 0.41 -19.58 -8.47
C LEU A 60 0.66 -19.70 -6.96
N GLN A 61 -0.32 -20.21 -6.20
CA GLN A 61 -0.30 -20.30 -4.74
C GLN A 61 0.59 -21.43 -4.21
#